data_AF-A0A212AH54-F1
#
_entry.id   AF-A0A212AH54-F1
#
_cell.length_a   1.000
_cell.length_b   1.000
_cell.length_c   1.000
_cell.angle_alpha   90.00
_cell.angle_beta   90.00
_cell.angle_gamma   90.00
#
_symmetry.space_group_name_H-M   'P 1'
#
loop_
_entity.id
_entity.type
_entity.pdbx_description
1 polymer ?
#
loop_
_entity_poly.entity_id
_entity_poly.type
_entity_poly.pdbx_seq_one_letter_code
_entity_poly.pdbx_strand_id
1 'polypeptide(L)'
;MRCRSRGRWGCMITLRSRGRASARRKHVSPAFIAEDPDMTAWWADYIGVEYGEEPEKFTCWSLVRQVYADQLGIELPIYGEIEASDLLRVARAMDEGQASDGWIEVMEPQEYDVILMRARRGNGRVVHVGVVAGGGCLHVEQSTATCLVPLQHFSVSGRIKGFRRKSDEQTGNG
;
A
#
# COMPACT_ATOMS: atom_id res chain seq x y z
N MET A 1 -8.05 -63.83 -1.37
CA MET A 1 -8.93 -64.41 -0.33
C MET A 1 -9.89 -63.33 0.14
N ARG A 2 -11.20 -63.61 0.07
CA ARG A 2 -12.28 -62.76 0.59
C ARG A 2 -12.38 -62.96 2.10
N CYS A 3 -12.76 -61.91 2.84
CA CYS A 3 -13.68 -62.09 3.96
C CYS A 3 -14.58 -60.86 4.11
N ARG A 4 -15.89 -61.12 4.05
CA ARG A 4 -17.01 -60.20 4.35
C ARG A 4 -17.77 -60.81 5.53
N SER A 5 -18.16 -60.00 6.52
CA SER A 5 -19.36 -60.21 7.37
C SER A 5 -19.40 -59.07 8.40
N ARG A 6 -20.38 -58.15 8.49
CA ARG A 6 -21.87 -58.18 8.60
C ARG A 6 -22.37 -58.02 10.05
N GLY A 7 -23.34 -57.11 10.23
CA GLY A 7 -24.23 -56.89 11.39
C GLY A 7 -24.23 -55.40 11.80
N ARG A 8 -25.25 -54.52 11.62
CA ARG A 8 -26.72 -54.52 11.86
C ARG A 8 -27.02 -54.98 13.31
N TRP A 9 -27.68 -54.23 14.20
CA TRP A 9 -29.03 -53.62 14.20
C TRP A 9 -29.12 -52.49 15.26
N GLY A 10 -29.80 -51.36 15.02
CA GLY A 10 -31.14 -51.02 15.56
C GLY A 10 -31.01 -49.94 16.66
N CYS A 11 -31.96 -49.09 17.04
CA CYS A 11 -33.26 -48.65 16.54
C CYS A 11 -33.56 -47.30 17.23
N MET A 12 -34.54 -46.57 16.70
CA MET A 12 -34.97 -45.20 17.02
C MET A 12 -35.32 -44.94 18.49
N ILE A 13 -35.04 -43.71 18.96
CA ILE A 13 -35.88 -43.00 19.94
C ILE A 13 -36.04 -41.55 19.46
N THR A 14 -37.30 -41.15 19.28
CA THR A 14 -37.78 -39.78 19.04
C THR A 14 -37.87 -38.99 20.34
N LEU A 15 -37.52 -37.70 20.32
CA LEU A 15 -38.21 -36.70 21.16
C LEU A 15 -38.15 -35.30 20.53
N ARG A 16 -39.27 -34.59 20.67
CA ARG A 16 -39.61 -33.31 20.03
C ARG A 16 -38.95 -32.08 20.69
N SER A 17 -38.62 -31.13 19.82
CA SER A 17 -38.85 -29.66 19.88
C SER A 17 -38.35 -28.81 21.06
N ARG A 18 -37.60 -27.76 20.67
CA ARG A 18 -37.52 -26.35 21.16
C ARG A 18 -36.05 -25.96 21.07
N GLY A 19 -35.57 -24.88 20.46
CA GLY A 19 -36.12 -23.71 19.80
C GLY A 19 -34.95 -22.72 19.68
N ARG A 20 -35.01 -21.82 18.69
CA ARG A 20 -34.21 -20.57 18.55
C ARG A 20 -32.68 -20.70 18.55
N ALA A 21 -32.07 -20.42 17.39
CA ALA A 21 -31.49 -19.10 17.14
C ALA A 21 -31.06 -19.02 15.66
N SER A 22 -31.85 -18.28 14.87
CA SER A 22 -31.45 -17.81 13.55
C SER A 22 -30.35 -16.78 13.76
N ALA A 23 -29.10 -17.19 13.55
CA ALA A 23 -28.00 -16.24 13.40
C ALA A 23 -28.21 -15.53 12.06
N ARG A 24 -28.80 -14.33 12.13
CA ARG A 24 -28.81 -13.35 11.04
C ARG A 24 -27.40 -13.27 10.47
N ARG A 25 -27.18 -13.83 9.28
CA ARG A 25 -26.08 -13.38 8.42
C ARG A 25 -26.33 -11.89 8.22
N LYS A 26 -25.45 -11.06 8.77
CA LYS A 26 -25.43 -9.64 8.44
C LYS A 26 -25.23 -9.57 6.94
N HIS A 27 -26.26 -9.16 6.22
CA HIS A 27 -26.13 -8.62 4.87
C HIS A 27 -25.09 -7.50 4.97
N VAL A 28 -23.90 -7.77 4.45
CA VAL A 28 -22.98 -6.71 4.07
C VAL A 28 -23.56 -6.15 2.77
N SER A 29 -23.89 -4.86 2.78
CA SER A 29 -24.43 -4.15 1.63
C SER A 29 -23.51 -4.31 0.41
N PRO A 30 -24.04 -4.60 -0.79
CA PRO A 30 -23.22 -4.70 -1.99
C PRO A 30 -23.06 -3.29 -2.56
N ALA A 31 -21.99 -2.62 -2.16
CA ALA A 31 -21.45 -1.51 -2.92
C ALA A 31 -19.94 -1.69 -2.92
N PHE A 32 -19.38 -1.87 -4.12
CA PHE A 32 -17.99 -2.24 -4.42
C PHE A 32 -17.67 -3.74 -4.34
N ILE A 33 -18.34 -4.55 -5.16
CA ILE A 33 -17.59 -5.60 -5.88
C ILE A 33 -17.03 -4.88 -7.11
N ALA A 34 -15.74 -4.56 -7.09
CA ALA A 34 -15.03 -4.19 -8.31
C ALA A 34 -14.88 -5.46 -9.16
N GLU A 35 -15.29 -5.36 -10.42
CA GLU A 35 -15.23 -6.43 -11.40
C GLU A 35 -13.79 -6.66 -11.90
N ASP A 36 -13.55 -7.89 -12.35
CA ASP A 36 -12.35 -8.51 -12.95
C ASP A 36 -11.23 -9.07 -12.05
N PRO A 37 -11.16 -10.41 -11.85
CA PRO A 37 -10.14 -11.09 -11.04
C PRO A 37 -8.84 -11.46 -11.79
N ASP A 38 -8.63 -11.00 -13.02
CA ASP A 38 -7.44 -11.35 -13.86
C ASP A 38 -6.54 -10.15 -14.22
N MET A 39 -6.71 -9.02 -13.51
CA MET A 39 -5.77 -7.89 -13.52
C MET A 39 -5.39 -7.61 -12.07
N THR A 40 -4.52 -8.45 -11.50
CA THR A 40 -4.01 -8.23 -10.14
C THR A 40 -3.44 -6.82 -10.08
N ALA A 41 -4.04 -5.97 -9.23
CA ALA A 41 -3.60 -4.59 -9.13
C ALA A 41 -2.12 -4.57 -8.72
N TRP A 42 -1.28 -3.90 -9.50
CA TRP A 42 0.20 -3.94 -9.37
C TRP A 42 0.68 -3.63 -7.93
N TRP A 43 -0.06 -2.79 -7.21
CA TRP A 43 0.28 -2.40 -5.85
C TRP A 43 0.06 -3.52 -4.83
N ALA A 44 -0.69 -4.57 -5.16
CA ALA A 44 -0.97 -5.70 -4.27
C ALA A 44 0.30 -6.45 -3.88
N ASP A 45 1.30 -6.50 -4.76
CA ASP A 45 2.57 -7.20 -4.53
C ASP A 45 3.41 -6.59 -3.39
N TYR A 46 3.15 -5.32 -3.04
CA TYR A 46 3.87 -4.62 -1.99
C TYR A 46 3.14 -4.69 -0.64
N ILE A 47 1.86 -5.05 -0.61
CA ILE A 47 1.04 -4.99 0.61
C ILE A 47 1.53 -6.01 1.65
N GLY A 48 1.66 -5.56 2.89
CA GLY A 48 2.04 -6.40 4.02
C GLY A 48 3.56 -6.55 4.21
N VAL A 49 4.38 -6.00 3.32
CA VAL A 49 5.83 -5.95 3.53
C VAL A 49 6.18 -5.04 4.71
N GLU A 50 7.04 -5.49 5.61
CA GLU A 50 7.34 -4.77 6.85
C GLU A 50 8.22 -3.54 6.62
N TYR A 51 8.14 -2.59 7.56
CA TYR A 51 9.09 -1.47 7.60
C TYR A 51 10.46 -1.96 8.07
N GLY A 52 11.51 -1.60 7.35
CA GLY A 52 12.88 -1.90 7.73
C GLY A 52 13.89 -1.61 6.62
N GLU A 53 15.16 -1.74 6.96
CA GLU A 53 16.29 -1.62 6.02
C GLU A 53 16.83 -3.00 5.60
N GLU A 54 16.38 -4.05 6.28
CA GLU A 54 16.77 -5.42 6.00
C GLU A 54 16.27 -5.87 4.62
N PRO A 55 16.93 -6.87 4.01
CA PRO A 55 16.40 -7.53 2.82
C PRO A 55 14.94 -7.94 3.03
N GLU A 56 14.12 -7.83 1.98
CA GLU A 56 12.69 -8.16 1.99
C GLU A 56 11.81 -7.19 2.82
N LYS A 57 12.37 -6.06 3.29
CA LYS A 57 11.63 -4.97 3.95
C LYS A 57 11.74 -3.67 3.17
N PHE A 58 10.84 -2.74 3.48
CA PHE A 58 10.86 -1.41 2.89
C PHE A 58 10.98 -0.29 3.92
N THR A 59 11.91 0.63 3.70
CA THR A 59 11.75 2.01 4.12
C THR A 59 10.76 2.74 3.21
N CYS A 60 10.21 3.86 3.66
CA CYS A 60 9.29 4.66 2.84
C CYS A 60 9.87 5.06 1.48
N TRP A 61 11.16 5.41 1.40
CA TRP A 61 11.81 5.73 0.13
C TRP A 61 12.12 4.48 -0.69
N SER A 62 12.62 3.40 -0.08
CA SER A 62 12.90 2.17 -0.84
C SER A 62 11.66 1.57 -1.49
N LEU A 63 10.48 1.72 -0.87
CA LEU A 63 9.20 1.36 -1.48
C LEU A 63 8.95 2.17 -2.76
N VAL A 64 9.09 3.49 -2.70
CA VAL A 64 8.92 4.37 -3.88
C VAL A 64 9.89 3.99 -4.98
N ARG A 65 11.16 3.76 -4.64
CA ARG A 65 12.18 3.32 -5.60
C ARG A 65 11.83 1.99 -6.26
N GLN A 66 11.38 1.01 -5.47
CA GLN A 66 11.01 -0.31 -5.96
C GLN A 66 9.81 -0.21 -6.91
N VAL A 67 8.78 0.57 -6.56
CA VAL A 67 7.62 0.81 -7.43
C VAL A 67 8.04 1.47 -8.75
N TYR A 68 8.91 2.49 -8.71
CA TYR A 68 9.41 3.13 -9.92
C TYR A 68 10.24 2.18 -10.80
N ALA A 69 11.06 1.32 -10.20
CA ALA A 69 11.84 0.32 -10.94
C ALA A 69 10.92 -0.72 -11.60
N ASP A 70 9.98 -1.29 -10.85
CA ASP A 70 9.13 -2.39 -11.32
C ASP A 70 8.07 -1.92 -12.34
N GLN A 71 7.45 -0.77 -12.09
CA GLN A 71 6.29 -0.31 -12.87
C GLN A 71 6.66 0.66 -13.99
N LEU A 72 7.72 1.45 -13.81
CA LEU A 72 8.13 2.48 -14.78
C LEU A 72 9.49 2.19 -15.42
N GLY A 73 10.27 1.23 -14.90
CA GLY A 73 11.65 1.00 -15.36
C GLY A 73 12.60 2.17 -15.05
N ILE A 74 12.25 3.02 -14.07
CA ILE A 74 13.03 4.20 -13.69
C ILE A 74 13.80 3.91 -12.41
N GLU A 75 15.12 3.98 -12.48
CA GLU A 75 15.98 3.87 -11.30
C GLU A 75 16.05 5.21 -10.56
N LEU A 76 15.33 5.30 -9.44
CA LEU A 76 15.45 6.45 -8.56
C LEU A 76 16.74 6.35 -7.70
N PRO A 77 17.39 7.48 -7.39
CA PRO A 77 18.61 7.51 -6.59
C PRO A 77 18.45 6.90 -5.20
N ILE A 78 19.50 6.23 -4.74
CA ILE A 78 19.60 5.77 -3.35
C ILE A 78 20.01 6.97 -2.51
N TYR A 79 19.09 7.48 -1.72
CA TYR A 79 19.46 8.31 -0.57
C TYR A 79 19.61 7.31 0.58
N GLY A 80 20.82 6.74 0.70
CA GLY A 80 21.16 5.74 1.71
C GLY A 80 21.05 6.30 3.13
N GLU A 81 20.87 5.41 4.11
CA GLU A 81 20.74 5.67 5.55
C GLU A 81 19.96 6.94 5.87
N ILE A 82 18.63 6.84 5.88
CA ILE A 82 17.79 8.02 6.01
C ILE A 82 17.74 8.47 7.48
N GLU A 83 18.74 9.25 7.86
CA GLU A 83 18.56 10.34 8.79
C GLU A 83 17.48 11.27 8.22
N ALA A 84 16.65 11.85 9.11
CA ALA A 84 15.57 12.74 8.69
C ALA A 84 16.08 13.86 7.75
N SER A 85 17.34 14.27 7.88
CA SER A 85 18.03 15.23 7.00
C SER A 85 17.97 14.90 5.52
N ASP A 86 18.05 13.63 5.13
CA ASP A 86 18.17 13.21 3.73
C ASP A 86 16.80 13.08 3.07
N LEU A 87 15.78 12.62 3.79
CA LEU A 87 14.38 12.81 3.36
C LEU A 87 14.02 14.28 3.29
N LEU A 88 14.56 15.13 4.16
CA LEU A 88 14.43 16.57 4.05
C LEU A 88 15.15 17.14 2.84
N ARG A 89 16.26 16.54 2.39
CA ARG A 89 16.94 16.95 1.17
C ARG A 89 16.15 16.54 -0.06
N VAL A 90 15.59 15.32 -0.10
CA VAL A 90 14.66 14.87 -1.14
C VAL A 90 13.41 15.74 -1.15
N ALA A 91 12.79 15.93 0.02
CA ALA A 91 11.64 16.79 0.16
C ALA A 91 11.97 18.23 -0.22
N ARG A 92 13.14 18.78 0.11
CA ARG A 92 13.56 20.12 -0.34
C ARG A 92 13.81 20.17 -1.84
N ALA A 93 14.50 19.20 -2.43
CA ALA A 93 14.71 19.14 -3.88
C ALA A 93 13.35 19.09 -4.61
N MET A 94 12.39 18.35 -4.06
CA MET A 94 11.03 18.26 -4.56
C MET A 94 10.20 19.53 -4.27
N ASP A 95 10.33 20.15 -3.09
CA ASP A 95 9.56 21.32 -2.64
C ASP A 95 10.05 22.63 -3.28
N GLU A 96 11.36 22.76 -3.49
CA GLU A 96 11.99 23.93 -4.12
C GLU A 96 11.87 23.91 -5.65
N GLY A 97 11.27 22.86 -6.24
CA GLY A 97 11.03 22.77 -7.69
C GLY A 97 12.30 22.97 -8.52
N GLN A 98 13.47 22.66 -7.97
CA GLN A 98 14.72 22.76 -8.71
C GLN A 98 14.66 21.72 -9.81
N ALA A 99 14.40 22.18 -11.03
CA ALA A 99 14.30 21.40 -12.25
C ALA A 99 15.52 20.48 -12.52
N SER A 100 16.60 20.58 -11.73
CA SER A 100 17.80 19.76 -11.86
C SER A 100 17.53 18.26 -11.69
N ASP A 101 16.60 17.88 -10.82
CA ASP A 101 16.30 16.46 -10.55
C ASP A 101 15.02 15.99 -11.28
N GLY A 102 14.40 16.88 -12.06
CA GLY A 102 13.23 16.61 -12.88
C GLY A 102 12.01 16.15 -12.08
N TRP A 103 11.74 16.77 -10.94
CA TRP A 103 10.47 16.60 -10.20
C TRP A 103 9.59 17.83 -10.40
N ILE A 104 8.33 17.61 -10.75
CA ILE A 104 7.35 18.67 -10.94
C ILE A 104 6.22 18.54 -9.92
N GLU A 105 5.76 19.68 -9.39
CA GLU A 105 4.56 19.74 -8.55
C GLU A 105 3.32 19.50 -9.38
N VAL A 106 2.40 18.66 -8.87
CA VAL A 106 1.11 18.37 -9.50
C VAL A 106 -0.03 18.58 -8.52
N MET A 107 -1.12 19.16 -9.01
CA MET A 107 -2.34 19.45 -8.22
C MET A 107 -3.36 18.31 -8.30
N GLU A 108 -3.38 17.60 -9.42
CA GLU A 108 -4.26 16.46 -9.67
C GLU A 108 -3.41 15.18 -9.72
N PRO A 109 -3.27 14.45 -8.59
CA PRO A 109 -2.41 13.28 -8.53
C PRO A 109 -2.93 12.15 -9.41
N GLN A 110 -2.02 11.46 -10.07
CA GLN A 110 -2.25 10.25 -10.86
C GLN A 110 -1.39 9.11 -10.32
N GLU A 111 -1.62 7.89 -10.82
CA GLU A 111 -0.78 6.73 -10.52
C GLU A 111 0.71 7.07 -10.63
N TYR A 112 1.48 6.53 -9.68
CA TYR A 112 2.93 6.70 -9.56
C TYR A 112 3.42 8.07 -9.09
N ASP A 113 2.55 9.07 -8.93
CA ASP A 113 2.98 10.32 -8.30
C ASP A 113 3.43 10.08 -6.85
N VAL A 114 4.53 10.74 -6.47
CA VAL A 114 5.06 10.67 -5.12
C VAL A 114 4.29 11.63 -4.22
N ILE A 115 3.87 11.12 -3.06
CA ILE A 115 3.11 11.84 -2.05
C ILE A 115 4.09 12.33 -0.98
N LEU A 116 4.21 13.64 -0.81
CA LEU A 116 5.01 14.23 0.26
C LEU A 116 4.18 14.34 1.54
N MET A 117 4.68 13.80 2.65
CA MET A 117 3.98 13.78 3.93
C MET A 117 4.85 14.22 5.11
N ARG A 118 4.20 14.85 6.09
CA ARG A 118 4.77 15.03 7.43
C ARG A 118 4.92 13.67 8.14
N ALA A 119 5.92 13.55 9.01
CA ALA A 119 5.94 12.43 9.97
C ALA A 119 4.69 12.41 10.84
N ARG A 120 4.29 11.22 11.27
CA ARG A 120 3.22 11.01 12.26
C ARG A 120 3.57 11.61 13.63
N ARG A 121 4.86 11.64 13.99
CA ARG A 121 5.40 12.22 15.23
C ARG A 121 6.60 13.11 14.89
N GLY A 122 6.67 14.32 15.45
CA GLY A 122 7.79 15.25 15.22
C GLY A 122 7.36 16.70 14.99
N ASN A 123 8.30 17.56 14.60
CA ASN A 123 8.14 19.02 14.45
C ASN A 123 7.47 19.48 13.13
N GLY A 124 6.74 18.60 12.43
CA GLY A 124 6.01 18.96 11.21
C GLY A 124 6.85 19.07 9.92
N ARG A 125 8.09 18.57 9.92
CA ARG A 125 8.93 18.45 8.71
C ARG A 125 8.41 17.33 7.79
N VAL A 126 8.60 17.48 6.47
CA VAL A 126 8.35 16.42 5.48
C VAL A 126 9.46 15.40 5.61
N VAL A 127 9.13 14.25 6.17
CA VAL A 127 10.08 13.16 6.46
C VAL A 127 9.41 11.81 6.20
N HIS A 128 8.34 11.80 5.41
CA HIS A 128 7.62 10.61 5.04
C HIS A 128 7.12 10.77 3.61
N VAL A 129 7.11 9.66 2.87
CA VAL A 129 6.66 9.62 1.48
C VAL A 129 5.79 8.41 1.24
N GLY A 130 4.98 8.49 0.20
CA GLY A 130 4.21 7.37 -0.36
C GLY A 130 4.11 7.53 -1.86
N VAL A 131 3.40 6.61 -2.51
CA VAL A 131 3.10 6.66 -3.94
C VAL A 131 1.60 6.56 -4.17
N VAL A 132 1.09 7.28 -5.15
CA VAL A 132 -0.31 7.19 -5.54
C VAL A 132 -0.54 5.86 -6.26
N ALA A 133 -1.47 5.07 -5.74
CA ALA A 133 -1.82 3.75 -6.27
C ALA A 133 -3.29 3.44 -6.00
N GLY A 134 -4.03 2.92 -6.98
CA GLY A 134 -5.45 2.58 -6.84
C GLY A 134 -6.32 3.74 -6.32
N GLY A 135 -5.94 5.00 -6.60
CA GLY A 135 -6.59 6.20 -6.06
C GLY A 135 -6.31 6.50 -4.58
N GLY A 136 -5.37 5.79 -3.95
CA GLY A 136 -4.94 5.98 -2.57
C GLY A 136 -3.44 6.27 -2.43
N CYS A 137 -2.97 6.26 -1.19
CA CYS A 137 -1.58 6.36 -0.77
C CYS A 137 -1.08 4.96 -0.40
N LEU A 138 -0.20 4.40 -1.22
CA LEU A 138 0.59 3.23 -0.88
C LEU A 138 1.82 3.70 -0.09
N HIS A 139 1.95 3.27 1.16
CA HIS A 139 3.08 3.66 2.01
C HIS A 139 3.40 2.60 3.07
N VAL A 140 4.60 2.71 3.65
CA VAL A 140 5.09 1.88 4.75
C VAL A 140 5.71 2.78 5.83
N GLU A 141 5.47 2.49 7.11
CA GLU A 141 6.04 3.30 8.22
C GLU A 141 6.30 2.40 9.45
N GLN A 142 7.15 2.80 10.40
CA GLN A 142 7.54 1.94 11.54
C GLN A 142 6.38 1.26 12.30
N SER A 143 5.20 1.88 12.34
CA SER A 143 4.02 1.35 13.02
C SER A 143 3.11 0.49 12.13
N THR A 144 3.38 0.35 10.83
CA THR A 144 2.57 -0.41 9.89
C THR A 144 3.40 -1.04 8.79
N ALA A 145 3.12 -2.30 8.48
CA ALA A 145 3.51 -2.86 7.19
C ALA A 145 2.90 -2.04 6.04
N THR A 146 3.46 -2.20 4.83
CA THR A 146 3.00 -1.52 3.63
C THR A 146 1.50 -1.67 3.46
N CYS A 147 0.80 -0.56 3.35
CA CYS A 147 -0.65 -0.55 3.18
C CYS A 147 -1.06 0.50 2.17
N LEU A 148 -2.23 0.28 1.58
CA LEU A 148 -2.91 1.23 0.72
C LEU A 148 -4.06 1.87 1.49
N VAL A 149 -4.06 3.19 1.59
CA VAL A 149 -5.12 3.95 2.27
C VAL A 149 -5.69 5.04 1.36
N PRO A 150 -7.00 5.34 1.39
CA PRO A 150 -7.55 6.44 0.61
C PRO A 150 -6.85 7.78 0.94
N LEU A 151 -6.65 8.65 -0.06
CA LEU A 151 -5.97 9.94 0.14
C LEU A 151 -6.68 10.85 1.16
N GLN A 152 -8.00 10.70 1.33
CA GLN A 152 -8.79 11.46 2.30
C GLN A 152 -8.81 10.82 3.70
N HIS A 153 -8.24 9.62 3.87
CA HIS A 153 -8.24 8.93 5.15
C HIS A 153 -7.45 9.74 6.21
N PHE A 154 -7.99 9.85 7.42
CA PHE A 154 -7.46 10.71 8.48
C PHE A 154 -6.00 10.39 8.87
N SER A 155 -5.52 9.16 8.62
CA SER A 155 -4.15 8.75 8.89
C SER A 155 -3.12 9.43 7.98
N VAL A 156 -3.55 9.92 6.80
CA VAL A 156 -2.67 10.53 5.78
C VAL A 156 -3.11 11.95 5.40
N SER A 157 -4.41 12.24 5.30
CA SER A 157 -4.90 13.49 4.70
C SER A 157 -4.36 14.76 5.35
N GLY A 158 -4.29 14.81 6.69
CA GLY A 158 -3.72 15.95 7.42
C GLY A 158 -2.19 16.06 7.35
N ARG A 159 -1.50 15.07 6.79
CA ARG A 159 -0.03 15.00 6.67
C ARG A 159 0.44 15.35 5.26
N ILE A 160 -0.40 15.20 4.24
CA ILE A 160 -0.05 15.46 2.84
C ILE A 160 0.33 16.93 2.66
N LYS A 161 1.47 17.16 2.01
CA LYS A 161 1.98 18.48 1.66
C LYS A 161 1.87 18.81 0.19
N GLY A 162 1.88 17.80 -0.65
CA GLY A 162 1.76 17.94 -2.09
C GLY A 162 2.10 16.64 -2.77
N PHE A 163 1.98 16.68 -4.10
CA PHE A 163 2.27 15.56 -4.97
C PHE A 163 3.36 15.96 -5.95
N ARG A 164 4.18 15.00 -6.34
CA ARG A 164 5.32 15.22 -7.22
C ARG A 164 5.38 14.14 -8.29
N ARG A 165 5.52 14.58 -9.53
CA ARG A 165 5.72 13.69 -10.68
C ARG A 165 7.15 13.79 -11.16
N LYS A 166 7.75 12.67 -11.50
CA LYS A 166 9.03 12.66 -12.19
C LYS A 166 8.79 13.06 -13.65
N SER A 167 9.41 14.13 -14.12
CA SER A 167 9.42 14.46 -15.55
C SER A 167 10.30 13.46 -16.30
N ASP A 168 9.87 13.08 -17.50
CA ASP A 168 10.56 12.15 -18.41
C ASP A 168 11.86 12.71 -19.00
N GLU A 169 12.25 13.93 -18.62
CA GLU A 169 13.30 14.74 -19.24
C GLU A 169 14.72 14.32 -18.84
N GLN A 170 14.95 13.01 -18.67
CA GLN A 170 16.28 12.41 -18.54
C GLN A 170 16.49 11.23 -19.50
N THR A 171 15.85 11.25 -20.66
CA THR A 171 16.27 10.42 -21.80
C THR A 171 17.10 11.28 -22.75
N GLY A 172 18.36 11.59 -22.40
CA GLY A 172 19.21 12.37 -23.29
C GLY A 172 20.59 12.73 -22.74
N ASN A 173 21.55 11.81 -22.86
CA ASN A 173 22.87 11.98 -23.50
C ASN A 173 23.92 11.04 -22.89
N GLY A 174 24.46 10.15 -23.72
CA GLY A 174 25.67 9.37 -23.43
C GLY A 174 25.71 8.08 -24.23
#